data_AF-A0A3D3JSL1-F1
#
_entry.id   AF-A0A3D3JSL1-F1
#
_cell.length_a   1.000
_cell.length_b   1.000
_cell.length_c   1.000
_cell.angle_alpha   90.00
_cell.angle_beta   90.00
_cell.angle_gamma   90.00
#
_symmetry.space_group_name_H-M   'P 1'
#
loop_
_entity.id
_entity.type
_entity.pdbx_description
1 polymer ?
#
loop_
_entity_poly.entity_id
_entity_poly.type
_entity_poly.pdbx_seq_one_letter_code
_entity_poly.pdbx_strand_id
1 'polypeptide(L)'
;MTVENGCMQFVRGSHQRDVFEHRSMNDNPRIHALELTSEEMGNVVDPVACPLPAGGATLHDAYTLHYAGPNQTDRERRALILKAQIEPVPTGRPRSFPWMEAWDTAGMKRAEASDR
;
A
#
# COMPACT_ATOMS: atom_id res chain seq x y z
N MET A 1 -9.70 -0.87 -16.49
CA MET A 1 -8.66 0.03 -15.97
C MET A 1 -7.46 0.03 -16.91
N THR A 2 -7.14 1.19 -17.49
CA THR A 2 -5.95 1.44 -18.31
C THR A 2 -4.88 2.16 -17.47
N VAL A 3 -3.69 2.41 -18.02
CA VAL A 3 -2.64 3.21 -17.35
C VAL A 3 -3.15 4.63 -17.04
N GLU A 4 -3.80 5.28 -18.01
CA GLU A 4 -4.35 6.64 -17.88
C GLU A 4 -5.49 6.73 -16.84
N ASN A 5 -6.30 5.67 -16.74
CA ASN A 5 -7.33 5.53 -15.71
C ASN A 5 -6.73 4.96 -14.39
N GLY A 6 -5.41 4.93 -14.24
CA GLY A 6 -4.72 4.53 -13.02
C GLY A 6 -4.83 3.03 -12.68
N CYS A 7 -4.53 2.14 -13.62
CA CYS A 7 -4.37 0.72 -13.29
C CYS A 7 -3.24 0.50 -12.26
N MET A 8 -3.31 -0.62 -11.53
CA MET A 8 -2.25 -1.01 -10.62
C MET A 8 -0.94 -1.25 -11.37
N GLN A 9 0.16 -0.92 -10.72
CA GLN A 9 1.51 -1.23 -11.12
C GLN A 9 2.20 -1.99 -10.00
N PHE A 10 3.06 -2.95 -10.34
CA PHE A 10 3.74 -3.81 -9.38
C PHE A 10 5.23 -3.89 -9.68
N VAL A 11 6.06 -3.89 -8.64
CA VAL A 11 7.51 -4.05 -8.78
C VAL A 11 7.86 -5.52 -8.72
N ARG A 12 8.40 -6.07 -9.83
CA ARG A 12 8.75 -7.50 -9.91
C ARG A 12 9.76 -7.89 -8.85
N GLY A 13 9.53 -9.03 -8.19
CA GLY A 13 10.44 -9.57 -7.17
C GLY A 13 10.51 -8.80 -5.85
N SER A 14 9.83 -7.65 -5.72
CA SER A 14 9.87 -6.84 -4.48
C SER A 14 9.43 -7.62 -3.23
N HIS A 15 8.45 -8.52 -3.38
CA HIS A 15 7.97 -9.41 -2.32
C HIS A 15 9.01 -10.37 -1.72
N GLN A 16 10.17 -10.53 -2.37
CA GLN A 16 11.25 -11.40 -1.89
C GLN A 16 12.17 -10.69 -0.88
N ARG A 17 12.01 -9.37 -0.71
CA ARG A 17 12.73 -8.57 0.29
C ARG A 17 11.86 -8.40 1.55
N ASP A 18 12.45 -7.95 2.65
CA ASP A 18 11.64 -7.57 3.83
C ASP A 18 10.88 -6.27 3.57
N VAL A 19 10.05 -5.85 4.53
CA VAL A 19 9.27 -4.61 4.43
C VAL A 19 10.21 -3.42 4.26
N PHE A 20 10.08 -2.74 3.12
CA PHE A 20 10.81 -1.50 2.82
C PHE A 20 10.46 -0.40 3.80
N GLU A 21 11.39 0.53 4.02
CA GLU A 21 11.11 1.70 4.85
C GLU A 21 10.03 2.58 4.20
N HIS A 22 9.03 2.95 5.00
CA HIS A 22 7.96 3.85 4.59
C HIS A 22 7.95 5.09 5.46
N ARG A 23 7.19 6.09 5.01
CA ARG A 23 6.81 7.28 5.77
C ARG A 23 5.34 7.58 5.54
N SER A 24 4.75 8.37 6.44
CA SER A 24 3.43 8.94 6.18
C SER A 24 3.51 9.89 4.99
N MET A 25 2.48 9.90 4.15
CA MET A 25 2.43 10.80 2.99
C MET A 25 2.65 12.26 3.41
N ASN A 26 3.57 12.95 2.72
CA ASN A 26 4.01 14.31 3.03
C ASN A 26 4.52 14.49 4.47
N ASP A 27 5.08 13.43 5.08
CA ASP A 27 5.57 13.42 6.46
C ASP A 27 4.51 13.85 7.50
N ASN A 28 3.23 13.59 7.17
CA ASN A 28 2.10 14.00 8.01
C ASN A 28 1.52 12.82 8.80
N PRO A 29 1.77 12.72 10.12
CA PRO A 29 1.33 11.58 10.95
C PRO A 29 -0.20 11.46 11.08
N ARG A 30 -0.96 12.49 10.67
CA ARG A 30 -2.43 12.44 10.66
C ARG A 30 -2.98 11.68 9.45
N ILE A 31 -2.14 11.38 8.46
CA ILE A 31 -2.49 10.64 7.24
C ILE A 31 -2.03 9.19 7.41
N HIS A 32 -2.96 8.24 7.32
CA HIS A 32 -2.67 6.81 7.41
C HIS A 32 -2.01 6.25 6.15
N ALA A 33 -2.10 6.96 5.02
CA ALA A 33 -1.48 6.55 3.78
C ALA A 33 0.04 6.62 3.91
N LEU A 34 0.71 5.53 3.55
CA LEU A 34 2.16 5.40 3.56
C LEU A 34 2.71 5.46 2.13
N GLU A 35 3.91 6.00 2.01
CA GLU A 35 4.73 5.96 0.80
C GLU A 35 6.15 5.51 1.15
N LEU A 36 6.89 5.02 0.17
CA LEU A 36 8.31 4.73 0.37
C LEU A 36 9.06 6.01 0.73
N THR A 37 10.12 5.87 1.53
CA THR A 37 11.07 6.97 1.71
C THR A 37 11.76 7.28 0.38
N SER A 38 12.33 8.49 0.27
CA SER A 38 13.09 8.89 -0.92
C SER A 38 14.29 7.95 -1.18
N GLU A 39 14.88 7.39 -0.13
CA GLU A 39 15.97 6.42 -0.22
C GLU A 39 15.47 5.10 -0.82
N GLU A 40 14.36 4.56 -0.30
CA GLU A 40 13.79 3.31 -0.78
C GLU A 40 13.18 3.42 -2.18
N MET A 41 12.80 4.62 -2.61
CA MET A 41 12.37 4.85 -4.00
C MET A 41 13.47 4.46 -5.00
N GLY A 42 14.75 4.58 -4.63
CA GLY A 42 15.87 4.11 -5.45
C GLY A 42 15.91 2.60 -5.66
N ASN A 43 15.23 1.83 -4.80
CA ASN A 43 15.12 0.38 -4.88
C ASN A 43 13.96 -0.11 -5.76
N VAL A 44 13.14 0.80 -6.30
CA VAL A 44 12.05 0.49 -7.22
C VAL A 44 12.60 0.30 -8.63
N VAL A 45 12.60 -0.95 -9.12
CA VAL A 45 13.14 -1.32 -10.42
C VAL A 45 12.09 -2.07 -11.24
N ASP A 46 11.93 -1.71 -12.51
CA ASP A 46 11.00 -2.34 -13.46
C ASP A 46 9.55 -2.46 -12.92
N PRO A 47 8.88 -1.33 -12.57
CA PRO A 47 7.46 -1.37 -12.24
C PRO A 47 6.65 -1.76 -13.49
N VAL A 48 5.82 -2.78 -13.36
CA VAL A 48 4.99 -3.30 -14.45
C VAL A 48 3.55 -2.84 -14.25
N ALA A 49 3.02 -2.10 -15.22
CA ALA A 49 1.61 -1.76 -15.25
C ALA A 49 0.74 -2.98 -15.61
N CYS A 50 -0.39 -3.13 -14.93
CA CYS A 50 -1.35 -4.22 -15.15
C CYS A 50 -2.73 -3.65 -15.50
N PRO A 51 -2.96 -3.23 -16.76
CA PRO A 51 -4.29 -2.91 -17.24
C PRO A 51 -5.22 -4.11 -17.14
N LEU A 52 -6.49 -3.86 -16.81
CA LEU A 52 -7.51 -4.90 -16.65
C LEU A 52 -8.80 -4.52 -17.37
N PRO A 53 -9.51 -5.47 -18.00
CA PRO A 53 -10.88 -5.26 -18.44
C PRO A 53 -11.83 -5.17 -17.22
N ALA A 54 -13.09 -4.77 -17.45
CA ALA A 54 -14.11 -4.86 -16.40
C ALA A 54 -14.27 -6.31 -15.93
N GLY A 55 -14.32 -6.52 -14.61
CA GLY A 55 -14.32 -7.86 -14.00
C GLY A 55 -12.96 -8.55 -13.92
N GLY A 56 -11.90 -7.98 -14.51
CA GLY A 56 -10.54 -8.46 -14.34
C GLY A 56 -10.01 -8.19 -12.93
N ALA A 57 -9.02 -8.98 -12.49
CA ALA A 57 -8.41 -8.85 -11.17
C ALA A 57 -6.88 -8.99 -11.23
N THR A 58 -6.22 -8.41 -10.25
CA THR A 58 -4.81 -8.70 -9.92
C THR A 58 -4.75 -9.28 -8.52
N LEU A 59 -3.76 -10.13 -8.27
CA LEU A 59 -3.44 -10.66 -6.96
C LEU A 59 -1.97 -10.33 -6.70
N HIS A 60 -1.67 -9.87 -5.50
CA HIS A 60 -0.30 -9.57 -5.10
C HIS A 60 -0.07 -10.04 -3.66
N ASP A 61 1.18 -10.42 -3.39
CA ASP A 61 1.60 -10.80 -2.04
C ASP A 61 1.71 -9.56 -1.14
N ALA A 62 1.62 -9.77 0.17
CA ALA A 62 1.66 -8.70 1.18
C ALA A 62 2.91 -7.80 1.06
N TYR A 63 4.02 -8.32 0.54
CA TYR A 63 5.29 -7.59 0.43
C TYR A 63 5.55 -7.05 -0.97
N THR A 64 4.60 -7.21 -1.89
CA THR A 64 4.74 -6.68 -3.25
C THR A 64 4.55 -5.17 -3.22
N LEU A 65 5.60 -4.43 -3.56
CA LEU A 65 5.48 -2.99 -3.80
C LEU A 65 4.53 -2.74 -4.97
N HIS A 66 3.56 -1.86 -4.75
CA HIS A 66 2.52 -1.56 -5.70
C HIS A 66 2.15 -0.09 -5.69
N TYR A 67 1.66 0.39 -6.83
CA TYR A 67 1.28 1.77 -7.03
C TYR A 67 0.03 1.85 -7.89
N ALA A 68 -0.83 2.84 -7.63
CA ALA A 68 -1.95 3.18 -8.50
C ALA A 68 -1.82 4.64 -8.92
N GLY A 69 -1.70 4.87 -10.22
CA GLY A 69 -1.62 6.24 -10.76
C GLY A 69 -2.90 7.06 -10.50
N PRO A 70 -2.80 8.39 -10.63
CA PRO A 70 -3.97 9.24 -10.67
C PRO A 70 -4.86 8.86 -11.86
N ASN A 71 -6.17 9.07 -11.71
CA ASN A 71 -7.09 8.94 -12.83
C ASN A 71 -7.07 10.25 -13.63
N GLN A 72 -6.57 10.20 -14.86
CA GLN A 72 -6.48 11.37 -15.76
C GLN A 72 -7.64 11.43 -16.76
N THR A 73 -8.60 10.52 -16.64
CA THR A 73 -9.77 10.44 -17.54
C THR A 73 -11.01 11.08 -16.91
N ASP A 74 -12.05 11.28 -17.72
CA ASP A 74 -13.37 11.75 -17.31
C ASP A 74 -14.28 10.63 -16.72
N ARG A 75 -13.77 9.40 -16.64
CA ARG A 75 -14.53 8.24 -16.17
C ARG A 75 -14.07 7.81 -14.78
N GLU A 76 -15.02 7.50 -13.92
CA GLU A 76 -14.72 6.95 -12.60
C GLU A 76 -13.96 5.61 -12.67
N ARG A 77 -13.07 5.41 -11.68
CA ARG A 77 -12.35 4.16 -11.46
C ARG A 77 -12.88 3.48 -10.21
N ARG A 78 -13.61 2.39 -10.38
CA ARG A 78 -14.17 1.60 -9.26
C ARG A 78 -13.43 0.27 -9.16
N ALA A 79 -13.09 -0.12 -7.93
CA ALA A 79 -12.44 -1.40 -7.63
C ALA A 79 -13.02 -1.99 -6.33
N LEU A 80 -13.11 -3.31 -6.27
CA LEU A 80 -13.38 -4.06 -5.05
C LEU A 80 -12.07 -4.71 -4.60
N ILE A 81 -11.69 -4.48 -3.35
CA ILE A 81 -10.49 -5.04 -2.75
C ILE A 81 -10.91 -6.10 -1.73
N LEU A 82 -10.40 -7.31 -1.90
CA LEU A 82 -10.56 -8.41 -0.95
C LEU A 82 -9.18 -8.77 -0.42
N LYS A 83 -9.05 -8.85 0.91
CA LYS A 83 -7.84 -9.34 1.57
C LYS A 83 -8.13 -10.71 2.17
N ALA A 84 -7.38 -11.71 1.74
CA ALA A 84 -7.39 -13.04 2.33
C ALA A 84 -6.07 -13.26 3.08
N GLN A 85 -6.14 -13.82 4.27
CA GLN A 85 -4.98 -14.17 5.08
C GLN A 85 -5.23 -15.55 5.73
N ILE A 86 -4.18 -16.33 5.86
CA ILE A 86 -4.20 -17.56 6.65
C ILE A 86 -4.01 -17.23 8.13
N GLU A 87 -4.18 -18.23 9.00
CA GLU A 87 -3.89 -18.09 10.42
C GLU A 87 -2.47 -17.53 10.62
N PRO A 88 -2.32 -16.37 11.28
CA PRO A 88 -1.01 -15.77 11.48
C PRO A 88 -0.12 -16.65 12.36
N VAL A 89 1.10 -16.95 11.89
CA VAL A 89 2.12 -17.63 12.69
C VAL A 89 3.10 -16.59 13.23
N PRO A 90 3.29 -16.47 14.57
CA PRO A 90 4.28 -15.57 15.13
C PRO A 90 5.69 -15.92 14.64
N THR A 91 6.42 -14.92 14.14
CA THR A 91 7.77 -15.12 13.58
C THR A 91 8.88 -15.16 14.64
N GLY A 92 8.55 -14.90 15.91
CA GLY A 92 9.50 -14.82 17.03
C GLY A 92 10.47 -13.62 16.96
N ARG A 93 10.41 -12.82 15.89
CA ARG A 93 11.20 -11.61 15.72
C ARG A 93 10.30 -10.38 15.88
N PRO A 94 10.53 -9.52 16.89
CA PRO A 94 9.78 -8.28 16.98
C PRO A 94 10.08 -7.43 15.74
N ARG A 95 9.03 -6.89 15.13
CA ARG A 95 9.12 -5.88 14.07
C ARG A 95 8.59 -4.58 14.64
N SER A 96 9.37 -3.52 14.46
CA SER A 96 8.96 -2.14 14.75
C SER A 96 8.87 -1.40 13.43
N PHE A 97 7.87 -0.53 13.34
CA PHE A 97 7.60 0.26 12.15
C PHE A 97 7.43 1.71 12.62
N PRO A 98 8.53 2.47 12.75
CA PRO A 98 8.50 3.81 13.31
C PRO A 98 7.48 4.74 12.64
N TRP A 99 7.29 4.57 11.32
CA TRP A 99 6.32 5.33 10.53
C TRP A 99 4.85 5.05 10.85
N MET A 100 4.52 3.88 11.42
CA MET A 100 3.19 3.59 11.95
C MET A 100 3.06 3.95 13.43
N GLU A 101 4.12 3.77 14.20
CA GLU A 101 4.16 4.16 15.63
C GLU A 101 3.96 5.66 15.82
N ALA A 102 4.36 6.47 14.84
CA ALA A 102 4.18 7.91 14.83
C ALA A 102 2.77 8.38 14.44
N TRP A 103 1.83 7.49 14.09
CA TRP A 103 0.50 7.90 13.64
C TRP A 103 -0.33 8.60 14.73
N ASP A 104 -0.97 9.69 14.35
CA ASP A 104 -1.94 10.45 15.15
C ASP A 104 -3.21 10.71 14.33
N THR A 105 -3.74 9.65 13.72
CA THR A 105 -4.85 9.76 12.78
C THR A 105 -6.17 10.00 13.52
N ALA A 106 -7.12 10.65 12.84
CA ALA A 106 -8.48 10.80 13.37
C ALA A 106 -9.17 9.45 13.62
N GLY A 107 -8.78 8.38 12.90
CA GLY A 107 -9.28 7.03 13.11
C GLY A 107 -8.87 6.44 14.46
N MET A 108 -7.59 6.60 14.83
CA MET A 108 -7.07 6.13 16.11
C MET A 108 -7.75 6.83 17.28
N LYS A 109 -7.89 8.16 17.21
CA LYS A 109 -8.61 8.94 18.23
C LYS A 109 -10.05 8.47 18.44
N ARG A 110 -10.75 8.07 17.37
CA ARG A 110 -12.10 7.52 17.46
C ARG A 110 -12.12 6.14 18.12
N ALA A 111 -11.15 5.27 17.81
CA ALA A 111 -11.04 3.96 18.44
C ALA A 111 -10.80 4.09 19.96
N GLU A 112 -9.83 4.91 20.37
CA GLU A 112 -9.53 5.17 21.79
C GLU A 112 -10.68 5.82 22.57
N ALA A 113 -11.56 6.56 21.88
CA ALA A 113 -12.75 7.14 22.48
C ALA A 113 -13.91 6.14 22.58
N SER A 114 -13.91 5.09 21.75
CA SER A 114 -14.92 4.03 21.77
C SER A 114 -14.60 2.93 22.79
N ASP A 115 -13.33 2.80 23.19
CA ASP A 115 -12.86 1.83 24.18
C ASP A 115 -12.94 2.37 25.64
N ARG A 116 -13.51 3.57 25.83
CA ARG A 116 -13.76 4.21 27.13
C ARG A 116 -15.25 4.25 27.44
#